data_AF-B9L6Q4-F1
#
_entry.id   AF-B9L6Q4-F1
#
_cell.length_a   1.000
_cell.length_b   1.000
_cell.length_c   1.000
_cell.angle_alpha   90.00
_cell.angle_beta   90.00
_cell.angle_gamma   90.00
#
_symmetry.space_group_name_H-M   'P 1'
#
loop_
_entity.id
_entity.type
_entity.pdbx_description
1 polymer ?
#
loop_
_entity_poly.entity_id
_entity_poly.type
_entity_poly.pdbx_seq_one_letter_code
_entity_poly.pdbx_strand_id
1 'polypeptide(L)'
;MSNPAVIVLDDVSSKKGPFKRFTIEDNIGESIHLHIDNMRVDFTINEFLEFSEMVRKSLKELDILKSYDINKFDEHFLKQCANYLPDLIEIKKEKIKLKYLKAIVHYKFKDLTLQKIVPLNETPAYKYLKGDKYEWINYPQFNYFGVNNEERLLKLKESIEKNGYPYDEKYIVLFNGQNLIRDGQHRAVVLAYLYGFDYEIEVLKFYFKGNKHIYNNSNSKKLLIWFLKKIYRKLKRAVKH
;
A
#
# COMPACT_ATOMS: atom_id res chain seq x y z
N MET A 1 7.97 31.13 12.18
CA MET A 1 9.30 30.52 12.40
C MET A 1 9.16 29.03 12.10
N SER A 2 9.97 28.48 11.19
CA SER A 2 9.98 27.03 10.91
C SER A 2 10.76 26.35 12.02
N ASN A 3 10.10 25.53 12.82
CA ASN A 3 10.78 24.66 13.78
C ASN A 3 11.63 23.65 12.97
N PRO A 4 12.97 23.64 13.09
CA PRO A 4 13.85 22.80 12.27
C PRO A 4 13.73 21.29 12.57
N ALA A 5 12.90 20.93 13.55
CA ALA A 5 12.83 19.61 14.17
C ALA A 5 11.51 18.86 13.88
N VAL A 6 10.78 19.18 12.80
CA VAL A 6 9.49 18.53 12.55
C VAL A 6 9.64 17.34 11.60
N ILE A 7 9.22 16.16 12.06
CA ILE A 7 9.21 14.91 11.30
C ILE A 7 7.79 14.68 10.77
N VAL A 8 7.62 14.62 9.45
CA VAL A 8 6.33 14.22 8.87
C VAL A 8 6.14 12.72 9.08
N LEU A 9 5.16 12.34 9.90
CA LEU A 9 4.78 10.95 10.14
C LEU A 9 3.95 10.43 8.97
N ASP A 10 2.98 11.22 8.49
CA ASP A 10 2.18 10.87 7.33
C ASP A 10 1.63 12.11 6.60
N ASP A 11 1.43 11.99 5.29
CA ASP A 11 0.85 13.02 4.43
C ASP A 11 -0.06 12.41 3.34
N VAL A 12 -1.34 12.80 3.37
CA VAL A 12 -2.32 12.46 2.33
C VAL A 12 -2.93 13.70 1.67
N SER A 13 -2.25 14.84 1.80
CA SER A 13 -2.61 16.11 1.16
C SER A 13 -2.84 15.95 -0.34
N SER A 14 -3.95 16.48 -0.85
CA SER A 14 -4.27 16.38 -2.27
C SER A 14 -4.96 17.63 -2.80
N LYS A 15 -4.46 18.18 -3.90
CA LYS A 15 -5.09 19.32 -4.59
C LYS A 15 -6.51 19.04 -5.09
N LYS A 16 -6.84 17.76 -5.30
CA LYS A 16 -8.14 17.29 -5.81
C LYS A 16 -8.87 16.37 -4.82
N GLY A 17 -8.29 16.18 -3.62
CA GLY A 17 -8.89 15.35 -2.58
C GLY A 17 -9.88 16.14 -1.73
N PRO A 18 -10.50 15.47 -0.75
CA PRO A 18 -11.40 16.14 0.20
C PRO A 18 -10.65 17.19 1.03
N PHE A 19 -9.35 16.99 1.27
CA PHE A 19 -8.48 17.91 2.00
C PHE A 19 -7.31 18.34 1.10
N LYS A 20 -7.06 19.66 1.03
CA LYS A 20 -5.86 20.23 0.40
C LYS A 20 -4.62 19.92 1.23
N ARG A 21 -4.73 19.97 2.56
CA ARG A 21 -3.69 19.54 3.49
C ARG A 21 -4.26 18.55 4.51
N PHE A 22 -3.67 17.37 4.61
CA PHE A 22 -3.93 16.44 5.70
C PHE A 22 -2.61 15.75 6.07
N THR A 23 -1.98 16.23 7.12
CA THR A 23 -0.61 15.85 7.49
C THR A 23 -0.52 15.63 8.99
N ILE A 24 0.17 14.56 9.39
CA ILE A 24 0.50 14.28 10.78
C ILE A 24 2.01 14.50 10.92
N GLU A 25 2.39 15.36 11.85
CA GLU A 25 3.76 15.77 12.08
C GLU A 25 4.12 15.52 13.55
N ASP A 26 5.35 15.08 13.80
CA ASP A 26 5.92 14.90 15.14
C ASP A 26 7.01 15.95 15.37
N ASN A 27 6.92 16.66 16.48
CA ASN A 27 7.93 17.61 16.95
C ASN A 27 8.89 16.94 17.94
N ILE A 28 9.70 15.97 17.48
CA ILE A 28 10.71 15.23 18.26
C ILE A 28 10.14 14.71 19.61
N GLY A 29 8.96 14.13 19.58
CA GLY A 29 8.34 13.54 20.75
C GLY A 29 7.82 14.55 21.78
N GLU A 30 7.84 15.86 21.49
CA GLU A 30 7.22 16.87 22.35
C GLU A 30 5.71 16.98 22.08
N SER A 31 5.33 17.02 20.80
CA SER A 31 3.94 17.17 20.36
C SER A 31 3.70 16.53 19.00
N ILE A 32 2.45 16.13 18.77
CA ILE A 32 1.95 15.69 17.47
C ILE A 32 1.04 16.78 16.90
N HIS A 33 1.34 17.27 15.70
CA HIS A 33 0.50 18.23 15.00
C HIS A 33 -0.33 17.52 13.92
N LEU A 34 -1.65 17.65 14.03
CA LEU A 34 -2.57 17.25 12.98
C LEU A 34 -2.99 18.48 12.18
N HIS A 35 -2.55 18.53 10.92
CA HIS A 35 -2.95 19.57 9.98
C HIS A 35 -4.15 19.12 9.15
N ILE A 36 -5.21 19.92 9.12
CA ILE A 36 -6.38 19.74 8.26
C ILE A 36 -6.67 21.08 7.57
N ASP A 37 -6.27 21.20 6.31
CA ASP A 37 -6.30 22.45 5.54
C ASP A 37 -5.67 23.63 6.30
N ASN A 38 -6.50 24.57 6.75
CA ASN A 38 -6.08 25.77 7.48
C ASN A 38 -6.17 25.58 9.01
N MET A 39 -6.61 24.42 9.48
CA MET A 39 -6.66 24.05 10.88
C MET A 39 -5.40 23.27 11.26
N ARG A 40 -4.90 23.53 12.46
CA ARG A 40 -3.87 22.72 13.13
C ARG A 40 -4.39 22.41 14.52
N VAL A 41 -4.34 21.13 14.87
CA VAL A 41 -4.61 20.66 16.23
C VAL A 41 -3.30 20.13 16.77
N ASP A 42 -2.88 20.67 17.91
CA ASP A 42 -1.66 20.29 18.60
C ASP A 42 -2.04 19.34 19.74
N PHE A 43 -1.42 18.16 19.76
CA PHE A 43 -1.62 17.13 20.78
C PHE A 43 -0.31 16.89 21.51
N THR A 44 -0.36 16.57 22.80
CA THR A 44 0.67 15.75 23.43
C THR A 44 0.65 14.33 22.84
N ILE A 45 1.70 13.54 23.04
CA ILE A 45 1.73 12.13 22.58
C ILE A 45 0.51 11.36 23.12
N ASN A 46 0.20 11.50 24.41
CA ASN A 46 -0.89 10.75 25.04
C ASN A 46 -2.26 11.14 24.46
N GLU A 47 -2.54 12.44 24.28
CA GLU A 47 -3.80 12.90 23.70
C GLU A 47 -3.95 12.42 22.24
N PHE A 48 -2.86 12.36 21.48
CA PHE A 48 -2.90 11.81 20.13
C PHE A 48 -3.21 10.31 20.11
N LEU A 49 -2.64 9.54 21.03
CA LEU A 49 -2.93 8.11 21.17
C LEU A 49 -4.38 7.87 21.56
N GLU A 50 -4.91 8.64 22.51
CA GLU A 50 -6.33 8.59 22.90
C GLU A 50 -7.25 8.95 21.72
N PHE A 51 -6.92 10.02 20.99
CA PHE A 51 -7.64 10.41 19.78
C PHE A 51 -7.62 9.30 18.71
N SER A 52 -6.47 8.67 18.49
CA SER A 52 -6.31 7.56 17.55
C SER A 52 -7.20 6.36 17.93
N GLU A 53 -7.25 6.00 19.21
CA GLU A 53 -8.14 4.94 19.70
C GLU A 53 -9.62 5.29 19.54
N MET A 54 -10.01 6.54 19.80
CA MET A 54 -11.36 7.02 19.52
C MET A 54 -11.73 6.87 18.04
N VAL A 55 -10.82 7.25 17.13
CA VAL A 55 -11.03 7.09 15.69
C VAL A 55 -11.18 5.63 15.31
N ARG A 56 -10.33 4.73 15.83
CA ARG A 56 -10.44 3.28 15.59
C ARG A 56 -11.79 2.73 16.05
N LYS A 57 -12.27 3.15 17.22
CA LYS A 57 -13.58 2.77 17.74
C LYS A 57 -14.71 3.26 16.83
N SER A 58 -14.66 4.52 16.40
CA SER A 58 -15.66 5.06 15.46
C SER A 58 -15.65 4.33 14.13
N LEU A 59 -14.48 3.97 13.58
CA LEU A 59 -14.40 3.19 12.34
C LEU A 59 -15.03 1.80 12.48
N LYS A 60 -14.88 1.17 13.64
CA LYS A 60 -15.54 -0.12 13.95
C LYS A 60 -17.05 0.03 14.05
N GLU A 61 -17.55 1.09 14.68
CA GLU A 61 -18.98 1.36 14.82
C GLU A 61 -19.65 1.74 13.48
N LEU A 62 -18.94 2.42 12.59
CA LEU A 62 -19.43 2.77 11.25
C LEU A 62 -19.54 1.56 10.31
N ASP A 63 -19.01 0.41 10.71
CA ASP A 63 -19.01 -0.84 9.94
C ASP A 63 -18.60 -0.69 8.47
N ILE A 64 -17.54 0.10 8.24
CA ILE A 64 -17.06 0.44 6.90
C ILE A 64 -16.56 -0.79 6.11
N LEU A 65 -16.33 -1.91 6.78
CA LEU A 65 -15.87 -3.19 6.20
C LEU A 65 -16.93 -4.29 6.28
N LYS A 66 -18.22 -3.96 6.39
CA LYS A 66 -19.34 -4.93 6.26
C LYS A 66 -19.19 -6.14 7.19
N SER A 67 -19.05 -5.84 8.47
CA SER A 67 -18.91 -6.76 9.61
C SER A 67 -17.56 -7.46 9.74
N TYR A 68 -16.57 -7.11 8.92
CA TYR A 68 -15.19 -7.54 9.13
C TYR A 68 -14.47 -6.61 10.12
N ASP A 69 -13.70 -7.20 11.03
CA ASP A 69 -12.88 -6.45 11.98
C ASP A 69 -11.74 -5.73 11.25
N ILE A 70 -11.71 -4.40 11.36
CA ILE A 70 -10.69 -3.52 10.77
C ILE A 70 -9.27 -3.91 11.20
N ASN A 71 -9.11 -4.45 12.41
CA ASN A 71 -7.81 -4.84 12.95
C ASN A 71 -7.21 -6.09 12.29
N LYS A 72 -7.99 -6.80 11.46
CA LYS A 72 -7.51 -7.94 10.67
C LYS A 72 -6.86 -7.54 9.35
N PHE A 73 -6.88 -6.27 8.99
CA PHE A 73 -6.28 -5.74 7.77
C PHE A 73 -5.03 -4.92 8.05
N ASP A 74 -4.10 -4.92 7.10
CA ASP A 74 -2.94 -4.03 7.15
C ASP A 74 -3.38 -2.56 7.03
N GLU A 75 -2.91 -1.72 7.94
CA GLU A 75 -3.31 -0.30 8.03
C GLU A 75 -2.93 0.47 6.76
N HIS A 76 -1.77 0.14 6.17
CA HIS A 76 -1.33 0.76 4.94
C HIS A 76 -2.19 0.31 3.74
N PHE A 77 -2.63 -0.95 3.69
CA PHE A 77 -3.65 -1.38 2.72
C PHE A 77 -4.96 -0.60 2.89
N LEU A 78 -5.48 -0.48 4.12
CA LEU A 78 -6.72 0.26 4.39
C LEU A 78 -6.60 1.72 3.94
N LYS A 79 -5.48 2.36 4.24
CA LYS A 79 -5.17 3.72 3.75
C LYS A 79 -5.17 3.79 2.23
N GLN A 80 -4.55 2.82 1.53
CA GLN A 80 -4.51 2.82 0.07
C GLN A 80 -5.89 2.63 -0.57
N CYS A 81 -6.79 1.91 0.07
CA CYS A 81 -8.13 1.64 -0.44
C CYS A 81 -9.23 2.57 0.11
N ALA A 82 -8.89 3.45 1.06
CA ALA A 82 -9.84 4.32 1.76
C ALA A 82 -10.81 5.06 0.83
N ASN A 83 -10.32 5.58 -0.30
CA ASN A 83 -11.13 6.31 -1.27
C ASN A 83 -12.20 5.46 -1.98
N TYR A 84 -12.09 4.12 -1.93
CA TYR A 84 -13.05 3.19 -2.51
C TYR A 84 -14.05 2.64 -1.49
N LEU A 85 -13.71 2.66 -0.20
CA LEU A 85 -14.53 2.09 0.87
C LEU A 85 -15.97 2.62 0.92
N PRO A 86 -16.27 3.91 0.63
CA PRO A 86 -17.66 4.38 0.54
C PRO A 86 -18.51 3.65 -0.51
N ASP A 87 -17.88 3.12 -1.56
CA ASP A 87 -18.52 2.38 -2.64
C ASP A 87 -18.51 0.85 -2.39
N LEU A 88 -18.05 0.37 -1.23
CA LEU A 88 -17.99 -1.06 -0.87
C LEU A 88 -19.39 -1.62 -0.65
N ILE A 89 -19.75 -2.64 -1.44
CA ILE A 89 -21.03 -3.35 -1.36
C ILE A 89 -20.91 -4.52 -0.37
N GLU A 90 -19.93 -5.39 -0.58
CA GLU A 90 -19.73 -6.60 0.21
C GLU A 90 -18.28 -7.11 0.13
N ILE A 91 -17.91 -8.00 1.06
CA ILE A 91 -16.64 -8.73 1.04
C ILE A 91 -16.96 -10.22 1.07
N LYS A 92 -16.45 -10.97 0.09
CA LYS A 92 -16.66 -12.42 -0.04
C LYS A 92 -15.36 -13.20 0.03
N LYS A 93 -15.41 -14.38 0.64
CA LYS A 93 -14.36 -15.39 0.54
C LYS A 93 -14.53 -16.13 -0.79
N GLU A 94 -13.46 -16.21 -1.57
CA GLU A 94 -13.44 -16.92 -2.85
C GLU A 94 -12.22 -17.82 -2.94
N LYS A 95 -12.36 -18.93 -3.67
CA LYS A 95 -11.22 -19.80 -3.99
C LYS A 95 -10.65 -19.44 -5.36
N ILE A 96 -9.33 -19.38 -5.46
CA ILE A 96 -8.62 -19.07 -6.70
C ILE A 96 -7.28 -19.79 -6.77
N LYS A 97 -6.92 -20.28 -7.96
CA LYS A 97 -5.57 -20.81 -8.21
C LYS A 97 -4.55 -19.69 -8.30
N LEU A 98 -3.39 -19.89 -7.69
CA LEU A 98 -2.31 -18.90 -7.65
C LEU A 98 -1.86 -18.44 -9.04
N LYS A 99 -1.93 -19.28 -10.06
CA LYS A 99 -1.59 -18.94 -11.46
C LYS A 99 -2.40 -17.79 -12.04
N TYR A 100 -3.61 -17.55 -11.52
CA TYR A 100 -4.48 -16.49 -12.02
C TYR A 100 -4.24 -15.14 -11.32
N LEU A 101 -3.46 -15.14 -10.24
CA LEU A 101 -3.13 -13.92 -9.51
C LEU A 101 -2.05 -13.12 -10.24
N LYS A 102 -2.22 -11.79 -10.19
CA LYS A 102 -1.28 -10.81 -10.71
C LYS A 102 -0.86 -9.87 -9.61
N ALA A 103 0.35 -9.31 -9.75
CA ALA A 103 0.96 -8.38 -8.81
C ALA A 103 1.30 -7.06 -9.50
N ILE A 104 1.30 -5.97 -8.72
CA ILE A 104 1.81 -4.67 -9.16
C ILE A 104 3.29 -4.61 -8.79
N VAL A 105 4.15 -4.55 -9.79
CA VAL A 105 5.60 -4.44 -9.60
C VAL A 105 6.08 -3.05 -10.02
N HIS A 106 6.90 -2.45 -9.19
CA HIS A 106 7.54 -1.17 -9.43
C HIS A 106 8.88 -1.36 -10.13
N TYR A 107 9.22 -0.47 -11.06
CA TYR A 107 10.53 -0.46 -11.68
C TYR A 107 11.02 0.96 -11.88
N LYS A 108 12.34 1.13 -11.88
CA LYS A 108 12.98 2.43 -12.12
C LYS A 108 13.22 2.61 -13.62
N PHE A 109 12.75 3.73 -14.16
CA PHE A 109 13.12 4.24 -15.48
C PHE A 109 13.78 5.60 -15.28
N LYS A 110 15.11 5.64 -15.34
CA LYS A 110 15.91 6.82 -14.97
C LYS A 110 15.55 7.28 -13.54
N ASP A 111 15.12 8.53 -13.38
CA ASP A 111 14.68 9.15 -12.13
C ASP A 111 13.16 8.99 -11.87
N LEU A 112 12.47 8.10 -12.60
CA LEU A 112 11.02 7.86 -12.47
C LEU A 112 10.73 6.43 -12.01
N THR A 113 9.85 6.28 -11.01
CA THR A 113 9.30 4.97 -10.61
C THR A 113 7.99 4.71 -11.35
N LEU A 114 7.98 3.66 -12.15
CA LEU A 114 6.84 3.19 -12.94
C LEU A 114 6.31 1.87 -12.38
N GLN A 115 5.13 1.47 -12.82
CA GLN A 115 4.45 0.25 -12.37
C GLN A 115 4.11 -0.66 -13.54
N LYS A 116 4.17 -1.97 -13.36
CA LYS A 116 3.65 -2.95 -14.33
C LYS A 116 2.87 -4.02 -13.59
N ILE A 117 1.90 -4.61 -14.29
CA ILE A 117 1.17 -5.77 -13.81
C ILE A 117 1.89 -7.00 -14.34
N VAL A 118 2.27 -7.92 -13.45
CA VAL A 118 2.96 -9.15 -13.83
C VAL A 118 2.34 -10.36 -13.14
N PRO A 119 2.44 -11.57 -13.73
CA PRO A 119 2.16 -12.80 -13.01
C PRO A 119 3.12 -12.99 -11.83
N LEU A 120 2.72 -13.82 -10.87
CA LEU A 120 3.48 -14.04 -9.63
C LEU A 120 4.92 -14.54 -9.85
N ASN A 121 5.16 -15.38 -10.86
CA ASN A 121 6.48 -15.91 -11.20
C ASN A 121 7.49 -14.84 -11.67
N GLU A 122 7.00 -13.70 -12.15
CA GLU A 122 7.83 -12.58 -12.60
C GLU A 122 8.11 -11.56 -11.50
N THR A 123 7.53 -11.73 -10.31
CA THR A 123 7.75 -10.80 -9.20
C THR A 123 9.19 -10.91 -8.66
N PRO A 124 9.83 -9.80 -8.26
CA PRO A 124 11.16 -9.83 -7.65
C PRO A 124 11.25 -10.74 -6.42
N ALA A 125 10.21 -10.77 -5.59
CA ALA A 125 10.14 -11.65 -4.42
C ALA A 125 10.15 -13.14 -4.80
N TYR A 126 9.42 -13.54 -5.86
CA TYR A 126 9.41 -14.94 -6.30
C TYR A 126 10.78 -15.36 -6.86
N LYS A 127 11.39 -14.49 -7.68
CA LYS A 127 12.75 -14.69 -8.20
C LYS A 127 13.78 -14.82 -7.08
N TYR A 128 13.67 -14.01 -6.04
CA TYR A 128 14.51 -14.12 -4.85
C TYR A 128 14.39 -15.49 -4.17
N LEU A 129 13.17 -16.00 -3.97
CA LEU A 129 12.97 -17.34 -3.41
C LEU A 129 13.54 -18.46 -4.30
N LYS A 130 13.67 -18.21 -5.62
CA LYS A 130 14.32 -19.11 -6.58
C LYS A 130 15.85 -18.94 -6.67
N GLY A 131 16.43 -17.98 -5.96
CA GLY A 131 17.88 -17.78 -5.88
C GLY A 131 18.41 -16.50 -6.54
N ASP A 132 17.58 -15.75 -7.28
CA ASP A 132 17.99 -14.47 -7.88
C ASP A 132 17.81 -13.31 -6.90
N LYS A 133 18.90 -12.91 -6.25
CA LYS A 133 18.88 -11.96 -5.14
C LYS A 133 18.90 -10.48 -5.56
N TYR A 134 19.40 -10.15 -6.75
CA TYR A 134 19.80 -8.78 -7.08
C TYR A 134 18.62 -7.81 -7.15
N GLU A 135 17.53 -8.23 -7.80
CA GLU A 135 16.35 -7.38 -8.02
C GLU A 135 15.60 -7.09 -6.71
N TRP A 136 15.55 -8.05 -5.78
CA TRP A 136 14.77 -7.95 -4.55
C TRP A 136 15.40 -7.07 -3.48
N ILE A 137 16.73 -7.19 -3.29
CA ILE A 137 17.46 -6.42 -2.28
C ILE A 137 17.31 -4.91 -2.54
N ASN A 138 17.29 -4.51 -3.81
CA ASN A 138 17.19 -3.12 -4.23
C ASN A 138 15.75 -2.67 -4.55
N TYR A 139 14.76 -3.55 -4.33
CA TYR A 139 13.38 -3.30 -4.72
C TYR A 139 12.75 -2.22 -3.84
N PRO A 140 12.22 -1.12 -4.43
CA PRO A 140 11.58 -0.07 -3.66
C PRO A 140 10.22 -0.55 -3.14
N GLN A 141 10.11 -0.77 -1.83
CA GLN A 141 8.85 -1.11 -1.17
C GLN A 141 8.72 -0.46 0.21
N PHE A 142 7.48 -0.36 0.67
CA PHE A 142 7.18 0.04 2.04
C PHE A 142 7.55 -1.11 3.00
N ASN A 143 8.40 -0.84 3.98
CA ASN A 143 8.69 -1.75 5.09
C ASN A 143 8.43 -1.04 6.42
N TYR A 144 8.16 -1.83 7.45
CA TYR A 144 8.16 -1.35 8.81
C TYR A 144 9.57 -0.93 9.24
N PHE A 145 9.63 -0.02 10.20
CA PHE A 145 10.89 0.47 10.75
C PHE A 145 11.79 -0.69 11.22
N GLY A 146 13.06 -0.66 10.83
CA GLY A 146 14.05 -1.68 11.20
C GLY A 146 13.95 -3.01 10.45
N VAL A 147 12.98 -3.20 9.54
CA VAL A 147 12.81 -4.45 8.80
C VAL A 147 13.21 -4.28 7.33
N ASN A 148 14.10 -5.13 6.84
CA ASN A 148 14.48 -5.14 5.43
C ASN A 148 13.60 -6.09 4.59
N ASN A 149 13.72 -6.00 3.26
CA ASN A 149 12.92 -6.80 2.31
C ASN A 149 13.09 -8.31 2.49
N GLU A 150 14.32 -8.75 2.73
CA GLU A 150 14.70 -10.16 2.85
C GLU A 150 14.12 -10.75 4.13
N GLU A 151 14.40 -10.12 5.27
CA GLU A 151 13.91 -10.52 6.58
C GLU A 151 12.38 -10.62 6.60
N ARG A 152 11.68 -9.64 6.02
CA ARG A 152 10.22 -9.67 5.93
C ARG A 152 9.70 -10.87 5.16
N LEU A 153 10.32 -11.18 4.02
CA LEU A 153 9.89 -12.29 3.16
C LEU A 153 10.20 -13.65 3.79
N LEU A 154 11.38 -13.81 4.40
CA LEU A 154 11.79 -15.05 5.05
C LEU A 154 10.97 -15.33 6.31
N LYS A 155 10.74 -14.33 7.18
CA LYS A 155 9.85 -14.50 8.34
C LYS A 155 8.43 -14.89 7.93
N LEU A 156 7.93 -14.32 6.83
CA LEU A 156 6.62 -14.69 6.31
C LEU A 156 6.60 -16.13 5.78
N LYS A 157 7.68 -16.56 5.11
CA LYS A 157 7.84 -17.95 4.67
C LYS A 157 7.80 -18.90 5.86
N GLU A 158 8.62 -18.66 6.88
CA GLU A 158 8.65 -19.47 8.10
C GLU A 158 7.28 -19.52 8.79
N SER A 159 6.58 -18.38 8.86
CA SER A 159 5.24 -18.31 9.44
C SER A 159 4.23 -19.16 8.67
N ILE A 160 4.26 -19.15 7.33
CA ILE A 160 3.36 -19.96 6.49
C ILE A 160 3.72 -21.44 6.60
N GLU A 161 5.00 -21.80 6.62
CA GLU A 161 5.42 -23.20 6.81
C GLU A 161 4.99 -23.74 8.17
N LYS A 162 5.05 -22.92 9.23
CA LYS A 162 4.70 -23.31 10.59
C LYS A 162 3.19 -23.31 10.86
N ASN A 163 2.47 -22.28 10.41
CA ASN A 163 1.09 -22.02 10.81
C ASN A 163 0.08 -22.21 9.67
N GLY A 164 0.53 -22.37 8.43
CA GLY A 164 -0.32 -22.41 7.24
C GLY A 164 -0.84 -21.04 6.81
N TYR A 165 -1.72 -21.07 5.80
CA TYR A 165 -2.44 -19.91 5.30
C TYR A 165 -3.95 -20.20 5.27
N PRO A 166 -4.81 -19.24 5.66
CA PRO A 166 -4.50 -17.92 6.20
C PRO A 166 -4.16 -17.97 7.71
N TYR A 167 -3.00 -17.44 8.11
CA TYR A 167 -2.67 -17.30 9.55
C TYR A 167 -3.29 -16.01 10.11
N ASP A 168 -3.96 -16.12 11.27
CA ASP A 168 -4.62 -14.99 11.97
C ASP A 168 -5.61 -14.21 11.07
N GLU A 169 -6.35 -14.93 10.22
CA GLU A 169 -7.32 -14.35 9.28
C GLU A 169 -6.71 -13.33 8.30
N LYS A 170 -5.39 -13.34 8.12
CA LYS A 170 -4.69 -12.48 7.17
C LYS A 170 -4.79 -13.09 5.77
N TYR A 171 -5.90 -12.82 5.10
CA TYR A 171 -6.16 -13.20 3.73
C TYR A 171 -5.46 -12.32 2.69
N ILE A 172 -5.14 -12.90 1.54
CA ILE A 172 -4.84 -12.15 0.31
C ILE A 172 -6.12 -11.43 -0.14
N VAL A 173 -6.01 -10.15 -0.47
CA VAL A 173 -7.15 -9.31 -0.83
C VAL A 173 -7.13 -8.97 -2.31
N LEU A 174 -8.27 -9.16 -2.98
CA LEU A 174 -8.55 -8.79 -4.37
C LEU A 174 -9.73 -7.82 -4.42
N PHE A 175 -9.82 -7.04 -5.49
CA PHE A 175 -11.03 -6.26 -5.81
C PHE A 175 -11.79 -6.93 -6.97
N ASN A 176 -13.09 -6.72 -7.04
CA ASN A 176 -13.89 -7.20 -8.16
C ASN A 176 -13.37 -6.69 -9.52
N GLY A 177 -13.63 -7.46 -10.58
CA GLY A 177 -13.19 -7.14 -11.94
C GLY A 177 -11.72 -7.45 -12.28
N GLN A 178 -10.84 -7.70 -11.30
CA GLN A 178 -9.43 -8.03 -11.56
C GLN A 178 -8.85 -9.02 -10.55
N ASN A 179 -8.15 -10.05 -11.02
CA ASN A 179 -7.33 -10.93 -10.18
C ASN A 179 -5.99 -10.28 -9.81
N LEU A 180 -6.03 -9.00 -9.46
CA LEU A 180 -4.87 -8.19 -9.08
C LEU A 180 -4.81 -8.08 -7.57
N ILE A 181 -3.70 -8.53 -6.99
CA ILE A 181 -3.48 -8.49 -5.55
C ILE A 181 -3.43 -7.05 -5.07
N ARG A 182 -4.25 -6.75 -4.04
CA ARG A 182 -4.31 -5.45 -3.35
C ARG A 182 -3.60 -5.48 -2.01
N ASP A 183 -3.68 -6.61 -1.34
CA ASP A 183 -2.89 -6.92 -0.15
C ASP A 183 -2.49 -8.40 -0.14
N GLY A 184 -1.32 -8.70 0.41
CA GLY A 184 -0.81 -10.06 0.54
C GLY A 184 0.05 -10.55 -0.62
N GLN A 185 0.70 -9.64 -1.38
CA GLN A 185 1.57 -10.04 -2.50
C GLN A 185 2.67 -11.02 -2.06
N HIS A 186 3.35 -10.78 -0.93
CA HIS A 186 4.38 -11.70 -0.44
C HIS A 186 3.79 -13.05 0.00
N ARG A 187 2.57 -13.06 0.58
CA ARG A 187 1.85 -14.30 0.94
C ARG A 187 1.60 -15.13 -0.31
N ALA A 188 1.07 -14.51 -1.37
CA ALA A 188 0.81 -15.19 -2.63
C ALA A 188 2.08 -15.78 -3.27
N VAL A 189 3.18 -15.03 -3.21
CA VAL A 189 4.50 -15.47 -3.70
C VAL A 189 5.04 -16.66 -2.92
N VAL A 190 5.00 -16.60 -1.58
CA VAL A 190 5.43 -17.71 -0.72
C VAL A 190 4.59 -18.97 -0.99
N LEU A 191 3.27 -18.84 -1.04
CA LEU A 191 2.38 -19.96 -1.32
C LEU A 191 2.68 -20.59 -2.69
N ALA A 192 2.94 -19.77 -3.71
CA ALA A 192 3.30 -20.26 -5.03
C ALA A 192 4.67 -20.93 -5.07
N TYR A 193 5.60 -20.49 -4.22
CA TYR A 193 6.91 -21.11 -4.07
C TYR A 193 6.83 -22.47 -3.38
N LEU A 194 6.03 -22.58 -2.31
CA LEU A 194 5.89 -23.79 -1.50
C LEU A 194 5.01 -24.85 -2.17
N TYR A 195 3.89 -24.46 -2.75
CA TYR A 195 2.84 -25.38 -3.20
C TYR A 195 2.63 -25.40 -4.73
N GLY A 196 3.31 -24.52 -5.46
CA GLY A 196 3.18 -24.40 -6.91
C GLY A 196 1.99 -23.54 -7.36
N PHE A 197 1.97 -23.17 -8.64
CA PHE A 197 0.99 -22.21 -9.18
C PHE A 197 -0.43 -22.76 -9.38
N ASP A 198 -0.59 -24.08 -9.46
CA ASP A 198 -1.91 -24.71 -9.57
C ASP A 198 -2.61 -24.89 -8.22
N TYR A 199 -1.93 -24.59 -7.11
CA TYR A 199 -2.49 -24.63 -5.77
C TYR A 199 -3.62 -23.60 -5.63
N GLU A 200 -4.73 -24.03 -5.02
CA GLU A 200 -5.92 -23.22 -4.80
C GLU A 200 -5.93 -22.67 -3.38
N ILE A 201 -6.21 -21.37 -3.26
CA ILE A 201 -6.22 -20.66 -1.98
C ILE A 201 -7.53 -19.89 -1.80
N GLU A 202 -7.91 -19.67 -0.54
CA GLU A 202 -8.99 -18.75 -0.19
C GLU A 202 -8.48 -17.31 -0.16
N VAL A 203 -9.24 -16.38 -0.75
CA VAL A 203 -8.95 -14.94 -0.80
C VAL A 203 -10.16 -14.14 -0.35
N LEU A 204 -9.93 -12.93 0.16
CA LEU A 204 -11.01 -11.96 0.37
C LEU A 204 -11.16 -11.09 -0.88
N LYS A 205 -12.35 -11.07 -1.46
CA LYS A 205 -12.68 -10.25 -2.61
C LYS A 205 -13.65 -9.15 -2.20
N PHE A 206 -13.21 -7.92 -2.39
CA PHE A 206 -14.00 -6.74 -2.10
C PHE A 206 -14.78 -6.37 -3.35
N TYR A 207 -16.10 -6.26 -3.19
CA TYR A 207 -17.01 -5.89 -4.26
C TYR A 207 -17.40 -4.44 -4.11
N PHE A 208 -16.89 -3.60 -5.00
CA PHE A 208 -17.20 -2.18 -5.05
C PHE A 208 -18.17 -1.87 -6.19
N LYS A 209 -18.97 -0.82 -5.98
CA LYS A 209 -19.81 -0.21 -7.02
C LYS A 209 -18.95 0.54 -8.04
N GLY A 210 -19.35 0.46 -9.32
CA GLY A 210 -18.69 1.17 -10.41
C GLY A 210 -17.27 0.66 -10.69
N ASN A 211 -16.44 1.46 -11.39
CA ASN A 211 -15.13 1.01 -11.91
C ASN A 211 -13.94 1.79 -11.34
N LYS A 212 -14.14 2.65 -10.33
CA LYS A 212 -13.05 3.50 -9.79
C LYS A 212 -11.92 2.69 -9.16
N HIS A 213 -12.25 1.53 -8.59
CA HIS A 213 -11.31 0.61 -7.95
C HIS A 213 -10.48 -0.21 -8.94
N ILE A 214 -10.88 -0.27 -10.22
CA ILE A 214 -10.17 -1.01 -11.26
C ILE A 214 -8.83 -0.33 -11.51
N TYR A 215 -7.75 -1.09 -11.36
CA TYR A 215 -6.41 -0.55 -11.56
C TYR A 215 -6.16 -0.33 -13.05
N ASN A 216 -5.84 0.91 -13.37
CA ASN A 216 -5.37 1.31 -14.69
C ASN A 216 -3.92 1.80 -14.57
N ASN A 217 -3.04 1.19 -15.36
CA ASN A 217 -1.64 1.58 -15.37
C ASN A 217 -1.50 3.03 -15.90
N SER A 218 -1.08 3.94 -15.03
CA SER A 218 -0.95 5.38 -15.35
C SER A 218 0.45 5.76 -15.85
N ASN A 219 1.29 4.80 -16.22
CA ASN A 219 2.66 5.04 -16.69
C ASN A 219 2.76 6.07 -17.81
N SER A 220 1.86 6.04 -18.80
CA SER A 220 1.85 7.00 -19.92
C SER A 220 1.71 8.45 -19.44
N LYS A 221 0.77 8.70 -18.53
CA LYS A 221 0.58 10.01 -17.88
C LYS A 221 1.81 10.42 -17.08
N LYS A 222 2.40 9.49 -16.30
CA LYS A 222 3.62 9.75 -15.52
C LYS A 222 4.81 10.13 -16.42
N LEU A 223 5.01 9.38 -17.51
CA LEU A 223 6.06 9.62 -18.50
C LEU A 223 5.88 10.97 -19.19
N LEU A 224 4.65 11.30 -19.61
CA LEU A 224 4.34 12.59 -20.23
C LEU A 224 4.65 13.75 -19.28
N ILE A 225 4.18 13.68 -18.02
CA ILE A 225 4.44 14.72 -17.01
C ILE A 225 5.94 14.84 -16.74
N TRP A 226 6.65 13.73 -16.63
CA TRP A 226 8.10 13.71 -16.42
C TRP A 226 8.84 14.38 -17.59
N PHE A 227 8.46 14.06 -18.82
CA PHE A 227 9.04 14.64 -20.02
C PHE A 227 8.80 16.15 -20.10
N LEU A 228 7.56 16.60 -19.88
CA LEU A 228 7.20 18.02 -19.82
C LEU A 228 7.99 18.77 -18.75
N LYS A 229 8.18 18.17 -17.56
CA LYS A 229 9.01 18.77 -16.49
C LYS A 229 10.48 18.90 -16.89
N LYS A 230 11.04 17.91 -17.61
CA LYS A 230 12.43 17.97 -18.10
C LYS A 230 12.59 19.06 -19.17
N ILE A 231 11.64 19.18 -20.11
CA ILE A 231 11.62 20.25 -21.11
C ILE A 231 11.56 21.62 -20.42
N TYR A 232 10.60 21.82 -19.52
CA TYR A 232 10.43 23.07 -18.80
C TYR A 232 11.69 23.48 -18.04
N ARG A 233 12.36 22.53 -17.36
CA ARG A 233 13.63 22.79 -16.66
C ARG A 233 14.75 23.19 -17.62
N LYS A 234 14.82 22.61 -18.82
CA LYS A 234 15.79 23.00 -19.85
C LYS A 234 15.50 24.41 -20.37
N LEU A 235 14.26 24.71 -20.73
CA LEU A 235 13.84 26.04 -21.20
C LEU A 235 14.12 27.12 -20.15
N LYS A 236 13.77 26.88 -18.88
CA LYS A 236 14.03 27.82 -17.79
C LYS A 236 15.52 28.10 -17.57
N ARG A 237 16.40 27.14 -17.86
CA ARG A 237 17.86 27.34 -17.81
C ARG A 237 18.35 28.15 -19.01
N ALA A 238 17.79 27.91 -20.20
CA ALA A 238 18.14 28.65 -21.40
C ALA A 238 17.71 30.13 -21.37
N VAL A 239 16.63 30.48 -20.66
CA VAL A 239 16.16 31.87 -20.49
C VAL A 239 16.94 32.63 -19.40
N LYS A 240 17.73 31.94 -18.57
CA LYS A 240 18.56 32.54 -17.51
C LYS A 240 20.00 32.83 -17.95
N HIS A 241 20.35 32.48 -19.19
CA HIS A 241 21.62 32.79 -19.85
C HIS A 241 21.35 33.65 -21.07
#